data_AF-A0A1G8RJX2-F1
#
_entry.id   AF-A0A1G8RJX2-F1
#
_cell.length_a   1.000
_cell.length_b   1.000
_cell.length_c   1.000
_cell.angle_alpha   90.00
_cell.angle_beta   90.00
_cell.angle_gamma   90.00
#
_symmetry.space_group_name_H-M   'P 1'
#
loop_
_entity.id
_entity.type
_entity.pdbx_description
1 polymer ?
#
loop_
_entity_poly.entity_id
_entity_poly.type
_entity_poly.pdbx_seq_one_letter_code
_entity_poly.pdbx_strand_id
1 'polypeptide(L)'
;MKKATLALLLLLLAACSKPEAQPQVASISTPPSSAAPTSASQEQRPRERLDMTPEDLEALNVPYNQCMASHGMDQKGRAPAGSGQPQPTKEELDKALQACASKEPLPPWEKDSTNPEAVDFANRVVQCLRGKGVRYVEVNNEPGSEMISYALGGPNNDAASISLGLEHAKACEIASSKK
;
A
#
# COMPACT_ATOMS: atom_id res chain seq x y z
N MET A 1 32.16 60.83 61.50
CA MET A 1 31.73 60.37 62.85
C MET A 1 30.26 59.95 62.79
N LYS A 2 29.90 58.84 63.45
CA LYS A 2 28.56 58.20 63.60
C LYS A 2 28.19 57.25 62.43
N LYS A 3 28.34 55.92 62.57
CA LYS A 3 27.46 54.91 63.26
C LYS A 3 26.09 54.80 62.55
N ALA A 4 25.46 53.66 62.27
CA ALA A 4 25.77 52.23 62.39
C ALA A 4 24.68 51.43 61.63
N THR A 5 25.05 50.24 61.16
CA THR A 5 24.33 48.97 60.87
C THR A 5 22.80 48.82 61.03
N LEU A 6 22.14 48.18 60.05
CA LEU A 6 21.35 46.90 60.10
C LEU A 6 20.60 46.71 58.75
N ALA A 7 21.00 45.82 57.83
CA ALA A 7 20.56 44.42 57.68
C ALA A 7 19.02 44.22 57.56
N LEU A 8 18.54 43.85 56.37
CA LEU A 8 17.77 42.61 56.14
C LEU A 8 17.58 42.34 54.63
N LEU A 9 17.94 41.12 54.20
CA LEU A 9 17.56 40.54 52.91
C LEU A 9 16.04 40.34 52.85
N LEU A 10 15.43 40.48 51.67
CA LEU A 10 14.69 39.40 51.01
C LEU A 10 14.11 39.86 49.67
N LEU A 11 14.47 39.07 48.66
CA LEU A 11 13.96 38.98 47.30
C LEU A 11 12.43 39.16 47.18
N LEU A 12 11.99 39.77 46.09
CA LEU A 12 10.98 39.23 45.16
C LEU A 12 10.86 40.17 43.96
N LEU A 13 11.44 39.74 42.82
CA LEU A 13 11.21 40.36 41.53
C LEU A 13 9.73 40.17 41.16
N ALA A 14 8.98 41.27 41.11
CA ALA A 14 7.65 41.28 40.48
C ALA A 14 7.84 41.11 38.97
N ALA A 15 7.78 39.85 38.52
CA ALA A 15 7.79 39.47 37.12
C ALA A 15 6.52 40.00 36.43
N CYS A 16 6.71 40.67 35.29
CA CYS A 16 5.64 41.07 34.37
C CYS A 16 4.84 39.85 33.91
N SER A 17 3.65 39.64 34.47
CA SER A 17 2.68 38.69 33.93
C SER A 17 1.99 39.31 32.71
N LYS A 18 2.49 39.00 31.52
CA LYS A 18 1.81 39.22 30.25
C LYS A 18 0.83 38.05 30.07
N PRO A 19 -0.48 38.26 29.86
CA PRO A 19 -1.37 37.16 29.50
C PRO A 19 -0.97 36.68 28.11
N GLU A 20 -0.55 35.41 28.03
CA GLU A 20 -0.24 34.76 26.77
C GLU A 20 -1.56 34.56 26.01
N ALA A 21 -1.70 35.29 24.90
CA ALA A 21 -2.76 35.03 23.95
C ALA A 21 -2.54 33.62 23.39
N GLN A 22 -3.51 32.74 23.61
CA GLN A 22 -3.49 31.40 23.02
C GLN A 22 -3.29 31.53 21.49
N PRO A 23 -2.44 30.71 20.86
CA PRO A 23 -2.24 30.76 19.43
C PRO A 23 -3.57 30.46 18.74
N GLN A 24 -4.22 31.48 18.20
CA GLN A 24 -5.34 31.31 17.30
C GLN A 24 -4.80 30.80 15.98
N VAL A 25 -4.79 29.47 15.86
CA VAL A 25 -4.53 28.79 14.59
C VAL A 25 -5.62 29.24 13.61
N ALA A 26 -5.21 29.80 12.47
CA ALA A 26 -6.13 30.23 11.42
C ALA A 26 -6.94 29.00 10.95
N SER A 27 -8.18 28.91 11.39
CA SER A 27 -9.12 27.93 10.86
C SER A 27 -9.57 28.43 9.49
N ILE A 28 -9.08 27.81 8.42
CA ILE A 28 -9.64 28.01 7.08
C ILE A 28 -11.04 27.39 7.11
N SER A 29 -12.07 28.22 7.19
CA SER A 29 -13.43 27.80 6.91
C SER A 29 -13.54 27.51 5.42
N THR A 30 -13.52 26.23 5.06
CA THR A 30 -13.86 25.80 3.71
C THR A 30 -15.36 26.06 3.51
N PRO A 31 -15.80 26.85 2.50
CA PRO A 31 -17.21 26.91 2.16
C PRO A 31 -17.66 25.50 1.76
N PRO A 32 -18.92 25.11 2.06
CA PRO A 32 -19.42 23.80 1.65
C PRO A 32 -19.38 23.75 0.11
N SER A 33 -18.40 23.02 -0.40
CA SER A 33 -18.33 22.70 -1.83
C SER A 33 -19.53 21.81 -2.11
N SER A 34 -20.58 22.41 -2.69
CA SER A 34 -21.70 21.68 -3.29
C SER A 34 -21.23 21.08 -4.62
N ALA A 35 -20.17 20.28 -4.57
CA ALA A 35 -19.85 19.30 -5.57
C ALA A 35 -20.37 17.98 -5.00
N ALA A 36 -21.49 17.50 -5.56
CA ALA A 36 -21.96 16.16 -5.27
C ALA A 36 -20.80 15.18 -5.52
N PRO A 37 -20.48 14.28 -4.57
CA PRO A 37 -19.50 13.25 -4.84
C PRO A 37 -20.10 12.31 -5.89
N THR A 38 -19.76 12.51 -7.16
CA THR A 38 -19.84 11.45 -8.17
C THR A 38 -18.63 10.55 -7.99
N SER A 39 -18.65 9.78 -6.92
CA SER A 39 -18.05 8.46 -6.88
C SER A 39 -18.99 7.64 -6.01
N ALA A 40 -19.52 6.57 -6.59
CA ALA A 40 -20.18 5.54 -5.82
C ALA A 40 -19.32 5.26 -4.59
N SER A 41 -19.96 5.15 -3.43
CA SER A 41 -19.35 4.62 -2.21
C SER A 41 -18.91 3.18 -2.47
N GLN A 42 -17.84 3.01 -3.25
CA GLN A 42 -17.00 1.83 -3.17
C GLN A 42 -16.41 1.91 -1.78
N GLU A 43 -16.85 0.99 -0.92
CA GLU A 43 -16.16 0.61 0.29
C GLU A 43 -14.65 0.76 0.02
N GLN A 44 -13.95 1.66 0.71
CA GLN A 44 -12.56 1.98 0.41
C GLN A 44 -11.71 0.73 0.66
N ARG A 45 -11.52 -0.10 -0.38
CA ARG A 45 -10.63 -1.26 -0.39
C ARG A 45 -9.25 -0.74 0.01
N PRO A 46 -8.62 -1.29 1.07
CA PRO A 46 -7.29 -0.86 1.45
C PRO A 46 -6.32 -1.26 0.33
N ARG A 47 -5.25 -0.50 0.17
CA ARG A 47 -4.31 -0.67 -0.93
C ARG A 47 -3.00 -1.28 -0.44
N GLU A 48 -2.47 -2.22 -1.21
CA GLU A 48 -1.10 -2.70 -1.04
C GLU A 48 -0.08 -1.56 -1.21
N ARG A 49 1.09 -1.69 -0.60
CA ARG A 49 2.22 -0.80 -0.83
C ARG A 49 3.47 -1.61 -1.15
N LEU A 50 4.31 -1.10 -2.04
CA LEU A 50 5.58 -1.75 -2.42
C LEU A 50 6.55 -1.91 -1.24
N ASP A 51 6.41 -1.10 -0.20
CA ASP A 51 7.26 -1.11 0.99
C ASP A 51 6.75 -2.02 2.12
N MET A 52 5.59 -2.66 1.95
CA MET A 52 5.04 -3.57 2.95
C MET A 52 5.98 -4.74 3.24
N THR A 53 5.98 -5.16 4.49
CA THR A 53 6.54 -6.44 4.90
C THR A 53 5.60 -7.57 4.46
N PRO A 54 6.10 -8.82 4.32
CA PRO A 54 5.23 -9.98 4.11
C PRO A 54 4.13 -10.10 5.18
N GLU A 55 4.45 -9.77 6.43
CA GLU A 55 3.52 -9.80 7.55
C GLU A 55 2.41 -8.74 7.42
N ASP A 56 2.76 -7.52 6.99
CA ASP A 56 1.78 -6.47 6.72
C ASP A 56 0.86 -6.84 5.55
N LEU A 57 1.42 -7.45 4.49
CA LEU A 57 0.64 -7.92 3.35
C LEU A 57 -0.32 -9.04 3.74
N GLU A 58 0.11 -9.99 4.56
CA GLU A 58 -0.77 -11.04 5.10
C GLU A 58 -1.89 -10.43 5.94
N ALA A 59 -1.55 -9.50 6.84
CA ALA A 59 -2.53 -8.80 7.68
C ALA A 59 -3.57 -8.03 6.84
N LEU A 60 -3.13 -7.41 5.75
CA LEU A 60 -3.99 -6.71 4.80
C LEU A 60 -4.97 -7.67 4.10
N ASN A 61 -4.56 -8.90 3.82
CA ASN A 61 -5.35 -9.91 3.12
C ASN A 61 -6.31 -10.70 4.04
N VAL A 62 -6.21 -10.57 5.36
CA VAL A 62 -7.06 -11.30 6.33
C VAL A 62 -8.56 -11.20 6.00
N PRO A 63 -9.16 -10.03 5.71
CA PRO A 63 -10.59 -9.93 5.41
C PRO A 63 -11.01 -10.71 4.16
N TYR A 64 -10.19 -10.65 3.11
CA TYR A 64 -10.42 -11.41 1.88
C TYR A 64 -10.29 -12.92 2.13
N ASN A 65 -9.23 -13.34 2.83
CA ASN A 65 -8.97 -14.73 3.16
C ASN A 65 -10.10 -15.34 4.02
N GLN A 66 -10.63 -14.59 4.98
CA GLN A 66 -11.79 -15.00 5.78
C GLN A 66 -13.06 -15.14 4.92
N CYS A 67 -13.27 -14.24 3.97
CA CYS A 67 -14.37 -14.32 3.02
C CYS A 67 -14.26 -15.60 2.18
N MET A 68 -13.12 -15.87 1.56
CA MET A 68 -12.87 -17.08 0.77
C MET A 68 -13.06 -18.36 1.61
N ALA A 69 -12.59 -18.37 2.86
CA ALA A 69 -12.78 -19.49 3.78
C ALA A 69 -14.26 -19.75 4.10
N SER A 70 -15.10 -18.71 4.20
CA SER A 70 -16.54 -18.86 4.38
C SER A 70 -17.25 -19.51 3.18
N HIS A 71 -16.63 -19.45 2.00
CA HIS A 71 -17.02 -20.16 0.80
C HIS A 71 -16.37 -21.56 0.66
N GLY A 72 -15.64 -22.02 1.67
CA GLY A 72 -14.98 -23.33 1.68
C GLY A 72 -13.70 -23.39 0.85
N MET A 73 -13.04 -22.25 0.62
CA MET A 73 -11.84 -22.15 -0.23
C MET A 73 -10.63 -21.61 0.55
N ASP A 74 -9.43 -22.01 0.11
CA ASP A 74 -8.17 -21.35 0.48
C ASP A 74 -8.02 -20.00 -0.27
N GLN A 75 -7.00 -19.23 0.09
CA GLN A 75 -6.68 -17.94 -0.57
C GLN A 75 -6.37 -18.06 -2.08
N LYS A 76 -6.17 -19.27 -2.59
CA LYS A 76 -5.93 -19.55 -4.02
C LYS A 76 -7.19 -20.08 -4.70
N GLY A 77 -8.35 -20.03 -4.03
CA GLY A 77 -9.63 -20.49 -4.59
C GLY A 77 -9.77 -22.01 -4.67
N ARG A 78 -8.99 -22.77 -3.90
CA ARG A 78 -8.99 -24.24 -3.92
C ARG A 78 -9.61 -24.80 -2.65
N ALA A 79 -10.02 -26.06 -2.68
CA ALA A 79 -10.39 -26.73 -1.44
C ALA A 79 -9.20 -26.73 -0.46
N PRO A 80 -9.40 -26.40 0.83
CA PRO A 80 -8.33 -26.40 1.82
C PRO A 80 -7.61 -27.74 1.87
N ALA A 81 -6.28 -27.71 1.91
CA ALA A 81 -5.47 -28.91 1.90
C ALA A 81 -5.84 -29.84 3.08
N GLY A 82 -6.06 -31.12 2.78
CA GLY A 82 -6.43 -32.12 3.81
C GLY A 82 -7.89 -32.07 4.28
N SER A 83 -8.74 -31.20 3.71
CA SER A 83 -10.16 -31.11 4.08
C SER A 83 -11.01 -32.29 3.60
N GLY A 84 -10.53 -33.08 2.64
CA GLY A 84 -11.30 -34.14 1.99
C GLY A 84 -12.46 -33.63 1.11
N GLN A 85 -12.61 -32.31 0.98
CA GLN A 85 -13.62 -31.69 0.12
C GLN A 85 -13.22 -31.81 -1.35
N PRO A 86 -14.19 -31.94 -2.28
CA PRO A 86 -13.92 -31.81 -3.71
C PRO A 86 -13.39 -30.42 -4.04
N GLN A 87 -12.65 -30.30 -5.14
CA GLN A 87 -12.25 -28.99 -5.64
C GLN A 87 -13.48 -28.19 -6.09
N PRO A 88 -13.56 -26.88 -5.80
CA PRO A 88 -14.64 -26.04 -6.26
C PRO A 88 -14.78 -26.06 -7.79
N THR A 89 -16.00 -26.00 -8.30
CA THR A 89 -16.22 -25.75 -9.72
C THR A 89 -15.82 -24.32 -10.08
N LYS A 90 -15.68 -24.04 -11.38
CA LYS A 90 -15.43 -22.68 -11.86
C LYS A 90 -16.54 -21.72 -11.41
N GLU A 91 -17.80 -22.14 -11.49
CA GLU A 91 -18.94 -21.31 -11.10
C GLU A 91 -18.96 -20.99 -9.60
N GLU A 92 -18.59 -21.97 -8.76
CA GLU A 92 -18.45 -21.77 -7.31
C GLU A 92 -17.33 -20.79 -6.99
N LEU A 93 -16.19 -20.91 -7.66
CA LEU A 93 -15.07 -19.99 -7.53
C LEU A 93 -15.45 -18.58 -7.98
N ASP A 94 -16.00 -18.43 -9.19
CA ASP A 94 -16.40 -17.12 -9.73
C ASP A 94 -17.42 -16.42 -8.81
N LYS A 95 -18.35 -17.18 -8.21
CA LYS A 95 -19.33 -16.66 -7.24
C LYS A 95 -18.65 -16.21 -5.94
N ALA A 96 -17.69 -16.97 -5.42
CA ALA A 96 -16.94 -16.58 -4.22
C ALA A 96 -16.08 -15.34 -4.47
N LEU A 97 -15.35 -15.28 -5.60
CA LEU A 97 -14.58 -14.11 -6.01
C LEU A 97 -15.48 -12.87 -6.11
N GLN A 98 -16.63 -12.99 -6.76
CA GLN A 98 -17.57 -11.88 -6.89
C GLN A 98 -18.12 -11.41 -5.52
N ALA A 99 -18.37 -12.34 -4.59
CA ALA A 99 -18.84 -12.01 -3.24
C ALA A 99 -17.74 -11.36 -2.38
N CYS A 100 -16.48 -11.77 -2.58
CA CYS A 100 -15.33 -11.31 -1.81
C CYS A 100 -14.59 -10.12 -2.43
N ALA A 101 -14.95 -9.69 -3.65
CA ALA A 101 -14.26 -8.63 -4.39
C ALA A 101 -14.12 -7.30 -3.63
N SER A 102 -15.08 -6.92 -2.79
CA SER A 102 -14.96 -5.67 -1.99
C SER A 102 -13.99 -5.79 -0.81
N LYS A 103 -13.52 -7.00 -0.49
CA LYS A 103 -12.57 -7.28 0.60
C LYS A 103 -11.15 -7.53 0.08
N GLU A 104 -10.99 -7.78 -1.22
CA GLU A 104 -9.68 -7.90 -1.84
C GLU A 104 -8.96 -6.55 -1.78
N PRO A 105 -7.69 -6.48 -1.35
CA PRO A 105 -6.94 -5.24 -1.42
C PRO A 105 -6.81 -4.72 -2.87
N LEU A 106 -6.66 -3.41 -3.04
CA LEU A 106 -6.25 -2.85 -4.33
C LEU A 106 -4.74 -3.09 -4.53
N PRO A 107 -4.27 -3.27 -5.79
CA PRO A 107 -2.84 -3.42 -6.07
C PRO A 107 -2.05 -2.17 -5.65
N PRO A 108 -0.71 -2.21 -5.58
CA PRO A 108 0.09 -1.00 -5.34
C PRO A 108 -0.23 0.09 -6.37
N TRP A 109 -0.24 1.35 -5.96
CA TRP A 109 -0.65 2.46 -6.85
C TRP A 109 0.21 2.54 -8.11
N GLU A 110 1.50 2.25 -8.00
CA GLU A 110 2.46 2.20 -9.11
C GLU A 110 2.12 1.11 -10.14
N LYS A 111 1.33 0.11 -9.77
CA LYS A 111 0.94 -1.03 -10.61
C LYS A 111 -0.52 -0.98 -11.02
N ASP A 112 -1.34 -0.11 -10.43
CA ASP A 112 -2.78 -0.02 -10.72
C ASP A 112 -3.04 0.34 -12.18
N SER A 113 -3.90 -0.41 -12.88
CA SER A 113 -4.19 -0.16 -14.29
C SER A 113 -4.91 1.16 -14.57
N THR A 114 -5.50 1.78 -13.54
CA THR A 114 -6.11 3.11 -13.60
C THR A 114 -5.09 4.24 -13.40
N ASN A 115 -3.87 3.93 -12.93
CA ASN A 115 -2.80 4.90 -12.82
C ASN A 115 -2.13 5.12 -14.20
N PRO A 116 -2.19 6.34 -14.77
CA PRO A 116 -1.57 6.62 -16.07
C PRO A 116 -0.05 6.42 -16.09
N GLU A 117 0.62 6.44 -14.93
CA GLU A 117 2.07 6.19 -14.82
C GLU A 117 2.43 4.70 -14.68
N ALA A 118 1.46 3.78 -14.57
CA ALA A 118 1.74 2.38 -14.24
C ALA A 118 2.55 1.64 -15.32
N VAL A 119 2.29 1.93 -16.59
CA VAL A 119 3.07 1.36 -17.70
C VAL A 119 4.52 1.87 -17.66
N ASP A 120 4.73 3.15 -17.37
CA ASP A 120 6.06 3.73 -17.25
C ASP A 120 6.81 3.18 -16.03
N PHE A 121 6.12 2.96 -14.91
CA PHE A 121 6.68 2.27 -13.76
C PHE A 121 7.15 0.85 -14.13
N ALA A 122 6.29 0.05 -14.78
CA ALA A 122 6.65 -1.30 -15.22
C ALA A 122 7.86 -1.28 -16.16
N ASN A 123 7.93 -0.32 -17.10
CA ASN A 123 9.09 -0.13 -17.97
C ASN A 123 10.38 0.14 -17.18
N ARG A 124 10.34 1.02 -16.16
CA ARG A 124 11.52 1.29 -15.30
C ARG A 124 11.96 0.04 -14.53
N VAL A 125 11.02 -0.77 -14.03
CA VAL A 125 11.33 -2.03 -13.35
C VAL A 125 12.00 -3.01 -14.31
N VAL A 126 11.44 -3.20 -15.51
CA VAL A 126 12.02 -4.05 -16.56
C VAL A 126 13.43 -3.60 -16.93
N GLN A 127 13.66 -2.29 -17.07
CA GLN A 127 15.00 -1.74 -17.34
C GLN A 127 15.98 -2.02 -16.18
N CYS A 128 15.55 -1.83 -14.93
CA CYS A 128 16.36 -2.16 -13.76
C CYS A 128 16.75 -3.64 -13.75
N LEU A 129 15.78 -4.55 -13.98
CA LEU A 129 16.01 -5.99 -14.00
C LEU A 129 16.98 -6.40 -15.12
N ARG A 130 16.84 -5.83 -16.32
CA ARG A 130 17.80 -6.03 -17.41
C ARG A 130 19.20 -5.54 -17.03
N GLY A 131 19.30 -4.38 -16.35
CA GLY A 131 20.55 -3.87 -15.81
C GLY A 131 21.19 -4.78 -14.75
N LYS A 132 20.40 -5.64 -14.10
CA LYS A 132 20.87 -6.70 -13.19
C LYS A 132 21.19 -8.03 -13.89
N GLY A 133 21.06 -8.11 -15.21
CA GLY A 133 21.38 -9.31 -16.00
C GLY A 133 20.20 -10.23 -16.29
N VAL A 134 18.96 -9.84 -15.93
CA VAL A 134 17.77 -10.60 -16.30
C VAL A 134 17.54 -10.49 -17.80
N ARG A 135 17.70 -11.61 -18.53
CA ARG A 135 17.66 -11.63 -20.00
C ARG A 135 16.23 -11.59 -20.53
N TYR A 136 15.38 -12.46 -20.01
CA TYR A 136 13.99 -12.59 -20.44
C TYR A 136 13.07 -11.94 -19.41
N VAL A 137 12.78 -10.66 -19.63
CA VAL A 137 11.86 -9.86 -18.83
C VAL A 137 11.17 -8.83 -19.72
N GLU A 138 9.85 -8.69 -19.57
CA GLU A 138 9.02 -7.79 -20.36
C GLU A 138 7.85 -7.24 -19.54
N VAL A 139 7.31 -6.08 -19.95
CA VAL A 139 6.09 -5.53 -19.33
C VAL A 139 4.93 -6.46 -19.68
N ASN A 140 4.13 -6.81 -18.68
CA ASN A 140 2.88 -7.54 -18.86
C ASN A 140 1.70 -6.61 -18.58
N ASN A 141 0.92 -6.33 -19.64
CA ASN A 141 -0.26 -5.47 -19.62
C ASN A 141 -1.41 -6.16 -20.35
N GLU A 142 -2.04 -7.10 -19.67
CA GLU A 142 -3.16 -7.87 -20.21
C GLU A 142 -4.46 -7.05 -20.16
N PRO A 143 -5.23 -7.00 -21.26
CA PRO A 143 -6.53 -6.35 -21.26
C PRO A 143 -7.46 -6.94 -20.19
N GLY A 144 -8.00 -6.07 -19.34
CA GLY A 144 -8.90 -6.46 -18.25
C GLY A 144 -8.21 -6.76 -16.92
N SER A 145 -6.88 -6.67 -16.84
CA SER A 145 -6.16 -6.76 -15.55
C SER A 145 -6.37 -5.50 -14.69
N GLU A 146 -6.50 -5.68 -13.36
CA GLU A 146 -6.49 -4.57 -12.39
C GLU A 146 -5.08 -3.99 -12.19
N MET A 147 -4.04 -4.68 -12.69
CA MET A 147 -2.65 -4.25 -12.52
C MET A 147 -1.77 -4.45 -13.77
N ILE A 148 -0.83 -3.53 -13.94
CA ILE A 148 0.31 -3.64 -14.85
C ILE A 148 1.46 -4.31 -14.11
N SER A 149 2.06 -5.33 -14.73
CA SER A 149 3.14 -6.12 -14.12
C SER A 149 4.29 -6.33 -15.11
N TYR A 150 5.16 -7.30 -14.81
CA TYR A 150 6.23 -7.75 -15.68
C TYR A 150 6.34 -9.26 -15.61
N ALA A 151 6.62 -9.89 -16.75
CA ALA A 151 6.81 -11.33 -16.87
C ALA A 151 8.30 -11.68 -16.91
N LEU A 152 8.65 -12.86 -16.41
CA LEU A 152 10.01 -13.39 -16.38
C LEU A 152 10.09 -14.72 -17.15
N GLY A 153 11.25 -15.02 -17.73
CA GLY A 153 11.54 -16.34 -18.33
C GLY A 153 11.22 -16.47 -19.82
N GLY A 154 10.44 -15.55 -20.40
CA GLY A 154 10.12 -15.53 -21.82
C GLY A 154 9.40 -16.81 -22.30
N PRO A 155 9.38 -17.10 -23.61
CA PRO A 155 8.55 -18.17 -24.17
C PRO A 155 8.95 -19.58 -23.73
N ASN A 156 10.17 -19.76 -23.21
CA ASN A 156 10.72 -21.07 -22.84
C ASN A 156 10.87 -21.27 -21.32
N ASN A 157 10.33 -20.37 -20.48
CA ASN A 157 10.50 -20.41 -19.02
C ASN A 157 11.98 -20.53 -18.59
N ASP A 158 12.83 -19.62 -19.08
CA ASP A 158 14.24 -19.59 -18.74
C ASP A 158 14.46 -19.44 -17.22
N ALA A 159 14.85 -20.55 -16.57
CA ALA A 159 14.98 -20.63 -15.12
C ALA A 159 15.97 -19.62 -14.54
N ALA A 160 17.02 -19.27 -15.29
CA ALA A 160 18.01 -18.29 -14.87
C ALA A 160 17.39 -16.88 -14.78
N SER A 161 16.63 -16.46 -15.81
CA SER A 161 15.93 -15.17 -15.80
C SER A 161 14.84 -15.10 -14.74
N ILE A 162 14.11 -16.20 -14.50
CA ILE A 162 13.11 -16.28 -13.43
C ILE A 162 13.77 -16.10 -12.07
N SER A 163 14.81 -16.89 -11.77
CA SER A 163 15.47 -16.88 -10.46
C SER A 163 16.10 -15.51 -10.17
N LEU A 164 16.88 -14.98 -11.12
CA LEU A 164 17.53 -13.69 -10.99
C LEU A 164 16.52 -12.53 -10.95
N GLY A 165 15.43 -12.64 -11.70
CA GLY A 165 14.34 -11.68 -11.67
C GLY A 165 13.67 -11.61 -10.30
N LEU A 166 13.33 -12.75 -9.71
CA LEU A 166 12.74 -12.82 -8.37
C LEU A 166 13.70 -12.31 -7.28
N GLU A 167 15.00 -12.56 -7.41
CA GLU A 167 16.02 -12.05 -6.49
C GLU A 167 16.04 -10.51 -6.44
N HIS A 168 15.87 -9.85 -7.60
CA HIS A 168 16.02 -8.40 -7.72
C HIS A 168 14.71 -7.61 -7.82
N ALA A 169 13.58 -8.29 -8.02
CA ALA A 169 12.25 -7.69 -8.23
C ALA A 169 11.93 -6.59 -7.21
N LYS A 170 11.95 -6.92 -5.91
CA LYS A 170 11.60 -5.96 -4.84
C LYS A 170 12.50 -4.73 -4.85
N ALA A 171 13.81 -4.91 -5.02
CA ALA A 171 14.76 -3.80 -5.05
C ALA A 171 14.52 -2.90 -6.28
N CYS A 172 14.23 -3.49 -7.44
CA CYS A 172 13.93 -2.75 -8.66
C CYS A 172 12.58 -2.03 -8.61
N GLU A 173 11.55 -2.61 -8.01
CA GLU A 173 10.26 -1.96 -7.77
C GLU A 173 10.42 -0.74 -6.84
N ILE A 174 11.12 -0.90 -5.71
CA ILE A 174 11.39 0.21 -4.77
C ILE A 174 12.26 1.31 -5.40
N ALA A 175 13.23 0.95 -6.24
CA ALA A 175 14.03 1.95 -6.95
C ALA A 175 13.18 2.72 -7.97
N SER A 176 12.30 2.02 -8.69
CA SER A 176 11.48 2.59 -9.78
C SER A 176 10.32 3.46 -9.29
N SER A 177 9.91 3.31 -8.03
CA SER A 177 8.84 4.13 -7.42
C SER A 177 9.30 5.54 -7.04
N LYS A 178 10.61 5.80 -6.99
CA LYS A 178 11.19 7.07 -6.52
C LYS A 178 11.22 8.21 -7.55
N LYS A 179 10.83 7.93 -8.81
CA LYS A 179 10.90 8.79 -10.00
C LYS A 179 12.33 9.14 -10.43
#